data_AF-A0A4U5LRD6-F1
#
_entry.id   AF-A0A4U5LRD6-F1
#
_cell.length_a   1.000
_cell.length_b   1.000
_cell.length_c   1.000
_cell.angle_alpha   90.00
_cell.angle_beta   90.00
_cell.angle_gamma   90.00
#
_symmetry.space_group_name_H-M   'P 1'
#
loop_
_entity.id
_entity.type
_entity.pdbx_description
1 polymer ?
#
loop_
_entity_poly.entity_id
_entity_poly.type
_entity_poly.pdbx_seq_one_letter_code
_entity_poly.pdbx_strand_id
1 'polypeptide(L)'
;MIFTKIFRPLLQKWREAGIACALYLDDGLVFAQSKDQLLTQTRTVRADLASAGIMTSQEKCQWSPTQRLTWLGYDIDLSEFCICISSKRIDRIAGLLAKCRKRANSSKHTRMQLTGNFASLKYVFGPAAQLKSRSFHRTLADMELCRNKAKRPWSADEWDDLAWWSQELRARNARSLEMAAVARTCRLATDASATGAGAVVWNPDGSTSHSAINLTPQCKAESSTYREVYAVWFALQAFGSRFNGARIVCQVDNLGAVSVG
;
A
#
# COMPACT_ATOMS: atom_id res chain seq x y z
N MET A 1 13.15 15.80 3.79
CA MET A 1 14.28 15.09 3.14
C MET A 1 14.62 15.76 1.81
N ILE A 2 15.87 16.18 1.64
CA ILE A 2 16.36 16.88 0.44
C ILE A 2 16.48 15.92 -0.76
N PHE A 3 16.84 14.66 -0.51
CA PHE A 3 17.04 13.64 -1.53
C PHE A 3 15.83 13.46 -2.46
N THR A 4 14.63 13.28 -1.91
CA THR A 4 13.40 13.13 -2.70
C THR A 4 13.05 14.38 -3.51
N LYS A 5 13.55 15.57 -3.13
CA LYS A 5 13.34 16.80 -3.91
C LYS A 5 14.30 16.89 -5.10
N ILE A 6 15.53 16.40 -4.94
CA ILE A 6 16.55 16.39 -6.00
C ILE A 6 16.13 15.49 -7.17
N PHE A 7 15.52 14.33 -6.88
CA PHE A 7 15.13 13.38 -7.92
C PHE A 7 13.76 13.68 -8.57
N ARG A 8 12.98 14.62 -8.03
CA ARG A 8 11.65 14.95 -8.59
C ARG A 8 11.70 15.38 -10.06
N PRO A 9 12.60 16.30 -10.48
CA PRO A 9 12.69 16.70 -11.88
C PRO A 9 13.01 15.53 -12.82
N LEU A 10 13.90 14.62 -12.39
CA LEU A 10 14.25 13.42 -13.16
C LEU A 10 13.06 12.46 -13.27
N LEU A 11 12.37 12.18 -12.16
CA LEU A 11 11.17 11.35 -12.17
C LEU A 11 10.06 11.94 -13.04
N GLN A 12 9.88 13.27 -13.00
CA GLN A 12 8.92 13.96 -13.85
C GLN A 12 9.29 13.79 -15.32
N LYS A 13 10.53 14.11 -15.71
CA LYS A 13 11.05 13.93 -17.07
C LYS A 13 10.83 12.50 -17.59
N TRP A 14 11.17 11.49 -16.79
CA TRP A 14 11.02 10.09 -17.20
C TRP A 14 9.56 9.69 -17.38
N ARG A 15 8.67 10.13 -16.48
CA ARG A 15 7.23 9.83 -16.58
C ARG A 15 6.58 10.53 -17.76
N GLU A 16 6.94 11.78 -18.03
CA GLU A 16 6.49 12.52 -19.22
C GLU A 16 6.95 11.84 -20.52
N ALA A 17 8.12 11.20 -20.50
CA ALA A 17 8.63 10.37 -21.60
C ALA A 17 8.03 8.95 -21.65
N GLY A 18 7.03 8.62 -20.82
CA GLY A 18 6.39 7.30 -20.78
C GLY A 18 7.24 6.19 -20.15
N ILE A 19 8.27 6.54 -19.36
CA ILE A 19 9.11 5.57 -18.64
C ILE A 19 8.48 5.27 -17.29
N ALA A 20 8.02 4.04 -17.11
CA ALA A 20 7.45 3.60 -15.85
C ALA A 20 8.59 3.33 -14.83
N CYS A 21 8.60 4.12 -13.75
CA CYS A 21 9.65 4.08 -12.76
C CYS A 21 9.14 4.41 -11.34
N ALA A 22 9.82 3.83 -10.35
CA ALA A 22 9.63 4.09 -8.94
C ALA A 22 10.98 4.41 -8.28
N LEU A 23 10.97 5.27 -7.28
CA LEU A 23 12.14 5.65 -6.50
C LEU A 23 11.74 5.79 -5.04
N TYR A 24 12.52 5.18 -4.16
CA TYR A 24 12.38 5.30 -2.72
C TYR A 24 13.76 5.55 -2.12
N LEU A 25 14.01 6.77 -1.66
CA LEU A 25 15.34 7.20 -1.24
C LEU A 25 16.36 6.82 -2.33
N ASP A 26 17.41 6.09 -1.98
CA ASP A 26 18.49 5.63 -2.85
C ASP A 26 18.11 4.42 -3.74
N ASP A 27 16.98 3.75 -3.50
CA ASP A 27 16.55 2.58 -4.27
C ASP A 27 15.59 2.95 -5.41
N GLY A 28 16.00 2.69 -6.67
CA GLY A 28 15.21 2.93 -7.88
C GLY A 28 14.79 1.64 -8.60
N LEU A 29 13.66 1.69 -9.30
CA LEU A 29 13.14 0.62 -10.14
C LEU A 29 12.59 1.21 -11.45
N VAL A 30 12.92 0.57 -12.58
CA VAL A 30 12.35 0.86 -13.91
C VAL A 30 11.73 -0.42 -14.42
N PHE A 31 10.55 -0.33 -15.02
CA PHE A 31 9.82 -1.49 -15.52
C PHE A 31 9.11 -1.16 -16.83
N ALA A 32 8.98 -2.16 -17.69
CA ALA A 32 8.33 -2.04 -19.00
C ALA A 32 7.69 -3.37 -19.41
N GLN A 33 6.83 -3.34 -20.43
CA GLN A 33 6.12 -4.54 -20.89
C GLN A 33 7.00 -5.46 -21.76
N SER A 34 8.04 -4.90 -22.40
CA SER A 34 8.99 -5.68 -23.21
C SER A 34 10.44 -5.42 -22.80
N LYS A 35 11.27 -6.43 -23.05
CA LYS A 35 12.72 -6.37 -22.78
C LYS A 35 13.38 -5.23 -23.57
N ASP A 36 13.03 -5.06 -24.84
CA ASP A 36 13.63 -4.05 -25.73
C ASP A 36 13.26 -2.62 -25.30
N GLN A 37 12.01 -2.42 -24.87
CA GLN A 37 11.57 -1.16 -24.29
C GLN A 37 12.36 -0.87 -23.01
N LEU A 38 12.46 -1.86 -22.10
CA LEU A 38 13.18 -1.67 -20.84
C LEU A 38 14.66 -1.36 -21.07
N LEU A 39 15.32 -2.01 -22.04
CA LEU A 39 16.71 -1.71 -22.39
C LEU A 39 16.88 -0.27 -22.87
N THR A 40 15.99 0.20 -23.73
CA THR A 40 16.02 1.57 -24.25
C THR A 40 15.81 2.58 -23.13
N GLN A 41 14.75 2.39 -22.33
CA GLN A 41 14.42 3.28 -21.22
C GLN A 41 15.51 3.30 -20.14
N THR A 42 16.11 2.14 -19.84
CA THR A 42 17.20 2.03 -18.88
C THR A 42 18.44 2.81 -19.34
N ARG A 43 18.75 2.82 -20.64
CA ARG A 43 19.86 3.64 -21.18
C ARG A 43 19.61 5.12 -20.97
N THR A 44 18.39 5.59 -21.22
CA THR A 44 17.99 6.99 -20.97
C THR A 44 18.11 7.34 -19.50
N VAL A 45 17.55 6.52 -18.60
CA VAL A 45 17.62 6.74 -17.16
C VAL A 45 19.08 6.79 -16.68
N ARG A 46 19.93 5.87 -17.15
CA ARG A 46 21.34 5.82 -16.75
C ARG A 46 22.13 7.05 -17.25
N ALA A 47 21.87 7.49 -18.48
CA ALA A 47 22.49 8.70 -19.03
C ALA A 47 22.06 9.96 -18.26
N ASP A 48 20.77 10.06 -17.93
CA ASP A 48 20.23 11.17 -17.16
C ASP A 48 20.82 11.24 -15.75
N LEU A 49 20.90 10.09 -15.05
CA LEU A 49 21.54 10.00 -13.73
C LEU A 49 23.00 10.46 -13.78
N ALA A 50 23.76 10.00 -14.78
CA ALA A 50 25.16 10.41 -14.95
C ALA A 50 25.27 11.92 -15.24
N SER A 51 24.41 12.47 -16.10
CA SER A 51 24.40 13.90 -16.42
C SER A 51 24.06 14.79 -15.22
N ALA A 52 23.26 14.27 -14.29
CA ALA A 52 22.91 14.93 -13.04
C ALA A 52 24.00 14.78 -11.95
N GLY A 53 25.13 14.13 -12.25
CA GLY A 53 26.21 13.86 -11.30
C GLY A 53 25.88 12.78 -10.27
N ILE A 54 24.85 11.95 -10.50
CA ILE A 54 24.44 10.89 -9.58
C ILE A 54 25.29 9.64 -9.84
N MET A 55 26.02 9.22 -8.82
CA MET A 55 26.83 8.01 -8.87
C MET A 55 25.99 6.78 -8.54
N THR A 56 25.97 5.82 -9.46
CA THR A 56 25.28 4.53 -9.26
C THR A 56 26.27 3.44 -8.90
N SER A 57 25.94 2.55 -7.96
CA SER A 57 26.81 1.44 -7.58
C SER A 57 26.83 0.37 -8.68
N GLN A 58 28.00 0.08 -9.22
CA GLN A 58 28.15 -0.90 -10.30
C GLN A 58 27.91 -2.34 -9.82
N GLU A 59 28.19 -2.63 -8.54
CA GLU A 59 27.99 -3.94 -7.93
C GLU A 59 26.54 -4.16 -7.45
N LYS A 60 25.85 -3.10 -7.01
CA LYS A 60 24.49 -3.20 -6.46
C LYS A 60 23.40 -2.97 -7.49
N CYS A 61 23.66 -2.19 -8.54
CA CYS A 61 22.66 -1.88 -9.54
C CYS A 61 22.52 -3.01 -10.57
N GLN A 62 21.29 -3.50 -10.71
CA GLN A 62 20.91 -4.46 -11.74
C GLN A 62 20.38 -3.71 -12.97
N TRP A 63 21.23 -3.51 -13.98
CA TRP A 63 20.86 -2.77 -15.19
C TRP A 63 20.36 -3.64 -16.35
N SER A 64 20.63 -4.95 -16.31
CA SER A 64 20.04 -5.86 -17.30
C SER A 64 18.62 -6.24 -16.89
N PRO A 65 17.66 -6.23 -17.84
CA PRO A 65 16.29 -6.67 -17.59
C PRO A 65 16.23 -8.02 -16.88
N THR A 66 15.43 -8.09 -15.82
CA THR A 66 15.18 -9.31 -15.06
C THR A 66 13.70 -9.41 -14.72
N GLN A 67 13.19 -10.62 -14.65
CA GLN A 67 11.84 -10.89 -14.15
C GLN A 67 11.83 -11.14 -12.63
N ARG A 68 13.00 -11.28 -11.99
CA ARG A 68 13.13 -11.53 -10.56
C ARG A 68 14.11 -10.56 -9.92
N LEU A 69 13.66 -9.86 -8.88
CA LEU A 69 14.48 -8.87 -8.18
C LEU A 69 13.99 -8.65 -6.74
N THR A 70 14.86 -8.13 -5.89
CA THR A 70 14.51 -7.71 -4.53
C THR A 70 14.45 -6.18 -4.46
N TRP A 71 13.33 -5.61 -4.01
CA TRP A 71 13.17 -4.17 -3.82
C TRP A 71 12.41 -3.87 -2.51
N LEU A 72 12.95 -2.97 -1.68
CA LEU A 72 12.39 -2.59 -0.37
C LEU A 72 12.07 -3.77 0.57
N GLY A 73 12.87 -4.84 0.48
CA GLY A 73 12.70 -6.04 1.29
C GLY A 73 11.57 -6.97 0.84
N TYR A 74 11.12 -6.82 -0.40
CA TYR A 74 10.25 -7.75 -1.10
C TYR A 74 10.97 -8.37 -2.28
N ASP A 75 10.77 -9.67 -2.48
CA ASP A 75 11.19 -10.37 -3.67
C ASP A 75 10.01 -10.35 -4.65
N ILE A 76 10.23 -9.76 -5.82
CA ILE A 76 9.25 -9.64 -6.90
C ILE A 76 9.61 -10.67 -7.94
N ASP A 77 8.67 -11.57 -8.25
CA ASP A 77 8.81 -12.58 -9.28
C ASP A 77 7.71 -12.36 -10.34
N LEU A 78 8.10 -11.79 -11.47
CA LEU A 78 7.19 -11.54 -12.59
C LEU A 78 6.93 -12.79 -13.45
N SER A 79 7.74 -13.85 -13.32
CA SER A 79 7.46 -15.14 -13.97
C SER A 79 6.31 -15.88 -13.29
N GLU A 80 6.32 -15.88 -11.96
CA GLU A 80 5.23 -16.43 -11.12
C GLU A 80 4.14 -15.38 -10.81
N PHE A 81 4.32 -14.17 -11.33
CA PHE A 81 3.46 -13.01 -11.11
C PHE A 81 3.08 -12.80 -9.63
N CYS A 82 4.07 -12.87 -8.74
CA CYS A 82 3.89 -12.79 -7.30
C CYS A 82 4.92 -11.89 -6.61
N ILE A 83 4.55 -11.45 -5.40
CA ILE A 83 5.44 -10.72 -4.48
C ILE A 83 5.52 -11.48 -3.17
N CYS A 84 6.74 -11.69 -2.70
CA CYS A 84 7.06 -12.33 -1.44
C CYS A 84 7.83 -11.35 -0.54
N ILE A 85 7.79 -11.51 0.77
CA ILE A 85 8.74 -10.84 1.66
C ILE A 85 10.10 -11.54 1.51
N SER A 86 11.19 -10.78 1.50
CA SER A 86 12.50 -11.37 1.26
C SER A 86 12.90 -12.42 2.29
N SER A 87 13.59 -13.47 1.84
CA SER A 87 14.06 -14.58 2.69
C SER A 87 14.80 -14.09 3.93
N LYS A 88 15.75 -13.15 3.74
CA LYS A 88 16.51 -12.50 4.82
C LYS A 88 15.62 -11.87 5.89
N ARG A 89 14.46 -11.33 5.51
CA ARG A 89 13.51 -10.70 6.44
C ARG A 89 12.62 -11.75 7.11
N ILE A 90 12.17 -12.74 6.36
CA ILE A 90 11.44 -13.90 6.89
C ILE A 90 12.26 -14.62 7.96
N ASP A 91 13.52 -14.93 7.69
CA ASP A 91 14.37 -15.68 8.64
C ASP A 91 14.66 -14.89 9.91
N ARG A 92 14.80 -13.56 9.80
CA ARG A 92 14.96 -12.67 10.96
C ARG A 92 13.72 -12.72 11.86
N ILE A 93 12.53 -12.65 11.27
CA ILE A 93 11.26 -12.68 12.01
C ILE A 93 11.04 -14.08 12.60
N ALA A 94 11.29 -15.14 11.83
CA ALA A 94 11.23 -16.52 12.31
C ALA A 94 12.16 -16.76 13.50
N GLY A 95 13.39 -16.23 13.45
CA GLY A 95 14.34 -16.28 14.56
C GLY A 95 13.84 -15.52 15.80
N LEU A 96 13.18 -14.38 15.63
CA LEU A 96 12.55 -13.64 16.72
C LEU A 96 11.38 -14.43 17.35
N LEU A 97 10.50 -15.01 16.52
CA LEU A 97 9.38 -15.84 16.97
C LEU A 97 9.87 -17.07 17.76
N ALA A 98 10.88 -17.77 17.25
CA ALA A 98 11.48 -18.91 17.93
C ALA A 98 12.06 -18.55 19.31
N LYS A 99 12.70 -17.38 19.44
CA LYS A 99 13.18 -16.87 20.72
C LYS A 99 12.02 -16.53 21.68
N CYS A 100 10.94 -15.96 21.17
CA CYS A 100 9.76 -15.60 21.97
C CYS A 100 9.07 -16.84 22.54
N ARG A 101 8.91 -17.90 21.73
CA ARG A 101 8.26 -19.15 22.13
C ARG A 101 9.03 -19.95 23.18
N LYS A 102 10.33 -19.70 23.36
CA LYS A 102 11.13 -20.33 24.42
C LYS A 102 11.00 -19.65 25.79
N ARG A 103 10.27 -18.54 25.88
CA ARG A 103 10.16 -17.73 27.10
C ARG A 103 8.68 -17.59 27.47
N ALA A 104 8.31 -17.98 28.69
CA ALA A 104 6.96 -17.77 29.18
C ALA A 104 6.62 -16.29 29.37
N ASN A 105 7.64 -15.47 29.69
CA ASN A 105 7.50 -14.05 29.98
C ASN A 105 8.24 -13.19 28.96
N SER A 106 7.65 -12.06 28.61
CA SER A 106 8.18 -11.15 27.60
C SER A 106 8.06 -9.69 27.97
N SER A 107 8.95 -8.88 27.41
CA SER A 107 9.01 -7.45 27.67
C SER A 107 8.06 -6.67 26.76
N LYS A 108 7.72 -5.44 27.17
CA LYS A 108 7.05 -4.47 26.32
C LYS A 108 7.80 -4.25 24.99
N HIS A 109 9.12 -4.11 25.05
CA HIS A 109 9.97 -3.94 23.87
C HIS A 109 9.84 -5.10 22.87
N THR A 110 9.86 -6.34 23.35
CA THR A 110 9.70 -7.52 22.48
C THR A 110 8.34 -7.53 21.80
N ARG A 111 7.27 -7.19 22.52
CA ARG A 111 5.92 -7.06 21.94
C ARG A 111 5.85 -5.97 20.87
N MET A 112 6.40 -4.78 21.14
CA MET A 112 6.49 -3.70 20.15
C MET A 112 7.28 -4.12 18.91
N GLN A 113 8.38 -4.85 19.11
CA GLN A 113 9.19 -5.37 18.02
C GLN A 113 8.40 -6.36 17.15
N LEU A 114 7.64 -7.28 17.77
CA LEU A 114 6.76 -8.21 17.04
C LEU A 114 5.69 -7.46 16.25
N THR A 115 4.91 -6.58 16.90
CA THR A 115 3.82 -5.85 16.24
C THR A 115 4.33 -4.95 15.12
N GLY A 116 5.48 -4.29 15.30
CA GLY A 116 6.12 -3.50 14.25
C GLY A 116 6.54 -4.34 13.05
N ASN A 117 7.12 -5.53 13.29
CA ASN A 117 7.42 -6.47 12.22
C ASN A 117 6.13 -6.95 11.52
N PHE A 118 5.10 -7.37 12.25
CA PHE A 118 3.84 -7.84 11.65
C PHE A 118 3.15 -6.77 10.80
N ALA A 119 3.06 -5.53 11.31
CA ALA A 119 2.50 -4.40 10.56
C ALA A 119 3.24 -4.17 9.25
N SER A 120 4.56 -4.33 9.27
CA SER A 120 5.40 -4.18 8.08
C SER A 120 5.24 -5.31 7.05
N LEU A 121 4.55 -6.41 7.39
CA LEU A 121 4.21 -7.53 6.49
C LEU A 121 2.82 -7.38 5.84
N LYS A 122 2.08 -6.32 6.17
CA LYS A 122 0.68 -6.08 5.73
C LYS A 122 0.50 -6.20 4.22
N TYR A 123 1.50 -5.84 3.43
CA TYR A 123 1.38 -5.95 1.98
C TYR A 123 1.20 -7.41 1.53
N VAL A 124 1.92 -8.38 2.08
CA VAL A 124 1.76 -9.79 1.70
C VAL A 124 0.66 -10.48 2.50
N PHE A 125 0.58 -10.22 3.80
CA PHE A 125 -0.33 -10.91 4.72
C PHE A 125 -1.72 -10.28 4.82
N GLY A 126 -1.94 -9.10 4.23
CA GLY A 126 -3.24 -8.44 4.20
C GLY A 126 -3.84 -8.21 5.60
N PRO A 127 -5.15 -8.44 5.79
CA PRO A 127 -5.82 -8.29 7.08
C PRO A 127 -5.25 -9.19 8.19
N ALA A 128 -4.67 -10.34 7.85
CA ALA A 128 -4.13 -11.28 8.83
C ALA A 128 -2.99 -10.63 9.65
N ALA A 129 -2.17 -9.77 9.02
CA ALA A 129 -1.12 -9.02 9.72
C ALA A 129 -1.65 -8.19 10.90
N GLN A 130 -2.82 -7.57 10.73
CA GLN A 130 -3.46 -6.79 11.76
C GLN A 130 -4.22 -7.67 12.75
N LEU A 131 -4.96 -8.66 12.27
CA LEU A 131 -5.74 -9.55 13.13
C LEU A 131 -4.84 -10.30 14.12
N LYS A 132 -3.73 -10.87 13.61
CA LYS A 132 -2.74 -11.64 14.36
C LYS A 132 -1.70 -10.77 15.09
N SER A 133 -1.96 -9.47 15.22
CA SER A 133 -1.21 -8.57 16.09
C SER A 133 -2.07 -7.99 17.24
N ARG A 134 -3.40 -8.22 17.24
CA ARG A 134 -4.32 -7.61 18.20
C ARG A 134 -4.06 -8.02 19.65
N SER A 135 -3.78 -9.31 19.88
CA SER A 135 -3.48 -9.84 21.22
C SER A 135 -2.31 -9.10 21.87
N PHE A 136 -1.22 -8.90 21.12
CA PHE A 136 -0.06 -8.13 21.57
C PHE A 136 -0.36 -6.65 21.79
N HIS A 137 -1.15 -6.02 20.90
CA HIS A 137 -1.54 -4.62 21.07
C HIS A 137 -2.39 -4.39 22.31
N ARG A 138 -3.30 -5.31 22.64
CA ARG A 138 -4.09 -5.27 23.89
C ARG A 138 -3.16 -5.29 25.11
N THR A 139 -2.25 -6.25 25.17
CA THR A 139 -1.29 -6.34 26.27
C THR A 139 -0.35 -5.12 26.33
N LEU A 140 0.04 -4.57 25.19
CA LEU A 140 0.85 -3.34 25.13
C LEU A 140 0.09 -2.14 25.70
N ALA A 141 -1.19 -1.98 25.39
CA ALA A 141 -2.03 -0.92 25.97
C ALA A 141 -2.11 -1.05 27.50
N ASP A 142 -2.33 -2.27 28.01
CA ASP A 142 -2.32 -2.53 29.46
C ASP A 142 -0.96 -2.27 30.11
N MET A 143 0.13 -2.46 29.38
CA MET A 143 1.49 -2.14 29.83
C MET A 143 1.79 -0.65 29.80
N GLU A 144 1.15 0.17 28.95
CA GLU A 144 1.30 1.62 28.99
C GLU A 144 0.67 2.21 30.26
N LEU A 145 -0.48 1.67 30.67
CA LEU A 145 -1.20 2.10 31.86
C LEU A 145 -0.47 1.73 33.16
N CYS A 146 0.38 0.69 33.13
CA CYS A 146 1.19 0.29 34.27
C CYS A 146 2.66 0.69 34.08
N ARG A 147 3.14 1.69 34.84
CA ARG A 147 4.55 2.15 34.78
C ARG A 147 5.61 1.08 35.11
N ASN A 148 5.21 -0.09 35.58
CA ASN A 148 6.14 -1.18 35.88
C ASN A 148 6.73 -1.77 34.58
N LYS A 149 8.06 -1.71 34.45
CA LYS A 149 8.84 -2.30 33.33
C LYS A 149 8.93 -3.84 33.40
N ALA A 150 8.23 -4.48 34.33
CA ALA A 150 8.24 -5.93 34.50
C ALA A 150 7.81 -6.65 33.22
N LYS A 151 8.46 -7.79 32.96
CA LYS A 151 8.02 -8.72 31.92
C LYS A 151 6.66 -9.28 32.33
N ARG A 152 5.77 -9.44 31.35
CA ARG A 152 4.48 -10.11 31.56
C ARG A 152 4.47 -11.46 30.85
N PRO A 153 3.77 -12.46 31.40
CA PRO A 153 3.55 -13.72 30.70
C PRO A 153 2.85 -13.46 29.37
N TRP A 154 3.04 -14.34 28.41
CA TRP A 154 2.18 -14.37 27.22
C TRP A 154 0.76 -14.78 27.65
N SER A 155 -0.24 -14.03 27.20
CA SER A 155 -1.63 -14.48 27.32
C SER A 155 -1.91 -15.67 26.39
N ALA A 156 -3.02 -16.38 26.60
CA ALA A 156 -3.44 -17.48 25.71
C ALA A 156 -3.55 -17.01 24.24
N ASP A 157 -4.22 -15.87 24.00
CA ASP A 157 -4.33 -15.30 22.66
C ASP A 157 -2.98 -14.94 22.03
N GLU A 158 -2.02 -14.45 22.83
CA GLU A 158 -0.67 -14.16 22.33
C GLU A 158 0.10 -15.45 21.99
N TRP A 159 -0.11 -16.53 22.74
CA TRP A 159 0.45 -17.84 22.41
C TRP A 159 -0.11 -18.37 21.09
N ASP A 160 -1.43 -18.28 20.89
CA ASP A 160 -2.09 -18.69 19.65
C ASP A 160 -1.59 -17.89 18.46
N ASP A 161 -1.44 -16.56 18.61
CA ASP A 161 -0.90 -15.72 17.55
C ASP A 161 0.59 -16.00 17.30
N LEU A 162 1.41 -16.24 18.33
CA LEU A 162 2.82 -16.66 18.16
C LEU A 162 2.92 -17.99 17.42
N ALA A 163 2.06 -18.94 17.74
CA ALA A 163 2.01 -20.25 17.10
C ALA A 163 1.61 -20.11 15.62
N TRP A 164 0.54 -19.35 15.36
CA TRP A 164 0.06 -19.04 14.02
C TRP A 164 1.16 -18.38 13.17
N TRP A 165 1.84 -17.34 13.69
CA TRP A 165 2.93 -16.70 12.97
C TRP A 165 4.09 -17.66 12.72
N SER A 166 4.42 -18.54 13.66
CA SER A 166 5.51 -19.50 13.45
C SER A 166 5.22 -20.48 12.31
N GLN A 167 3.95 -20.87 12.15
CA GLN A 167 3.50 -21.81 11.13
C GLN A 167 3.32 -21.11 9.78
N GLU A 168 2.58 -20.00 9.76
CA GLU A 168 2.08 -19.38 8.54
C GLU A 168 3.06 -18.37 7.92
N LEU A 169 4.05 -17.88 8.67
CA LEU A 169 4.99 -16.86 8.18
C LEU A 169 5.71 -17.27 6.89
N ARG A 170 6.07 -18.56 6.74
CA ARG A 170 6.66 -19.08 5.50
C ARG A 170 5.59 -19.58 4.53
N ALA A 171 4.61 -20.32 5.03
CA ALA A 171 3.58 -20.96 4.20
C ALA A 171 2.74 -19.95 3.41
N ARG A 172 2.51 -18.75 3.95
CA ARG A 172 1.72 -17.68 3.30
C ARG A 172 2.58 -16.54 2.76
N ASN A 173 3.89 -16.73 2.63
CA ASN A 173 4.78 -15.68 2.13
C ASN A 173 4.74 -15.51 0.60
N ALA A 174 3.55 -15.35 0.05
CA ALA A 174 3.35 -15.06 -1.36
C ALA A 174 2.03 -14.31 -1.54
N ARG A 175 2.06 -13.26 -2.35
CA ARG A 175 0.87 -12.53 -2.79
C ARG A 175 0.88 -12.40 -4.30
N SER A 176 -0.16 -12.92 -4.95
CA SER A 176 -0.33 -12.77 -6.40
C SER A 176 -0.51 -11.29 -6.79
N LEU A 177 0.17 -10.90 -7.87
CA LEU A 177 0.01 -9.61 -8.54
C LEU A 177 -1.30 -9.55 -9.35
N GLU A 178 -1.91 -10.69 -9.68
CA GLU A 178 -3.19 -10.73 -10.43
C GLU A 178 -4.30 -10.04 -9.66
N MET A 179 -4.31 -10.12 -8.33
CA MET A 179 -5.27 -9.38 -7.50
C MET A 179 -5.19 -7.86 -7.70
N ALA A 180 -4.05 -7.33 -8.12
CA ALA A 180 -3.89 -5.92 -8.49
C ALA A 180 -4.36 -5.63 -9.93
N ALA A 181 -4.29 -6.63 -10.83
CA ALA A 181 -4.73 -6.53 -12.22
C ALA A 181 -6.24 -6.72 -12.40
N VAL A 182 -6.87 -7.60 -11.60
CA VAL A 182 -8.30 -7.95 -11.67
C VAL A 182 -9.18 -6.84 -11.09
N ALA A 183 -8.69 -6.07 -10.11
CA ALA A 183 -9.41 -4.91 -9.59
C ALA A 183 -8.86 -3.62 -10.21
N ARG A 184 -9.38 -3.23 -11.39
CA ARG A 184 -9.35 -1.81 -11.78
C ARG A 184 -10.10 -1.04 -10.70
N THR A 185 -9.37 -0.59 -9.68
CA THR A 185 -9.97 0.10 -8.55
C THR A 185 -10.08 1.56 -8.92
N CYS A 186 -11.27 1.98 -9.33
CA CYS A 186 -11.51 3.38 -9.62
C CYS A 186 -11.84 4.11 -8.32
N ARG A 187 -10.98 5.06 -7.95
CA ARG A 187 -11.24 5.93 -6.81
C ARG A 187 -12.10 7.08 -7.28
N LEU A 188 -13.14 7.38 -6.52
CA LEU A 188 -13.93 8.58 -6.70
C LEU A 188 -14.17 9.24 -5.34
N ALA A 189 -14.25 10.56 -5.34
CA ALA A 189 -14.64 11.36 -4.18
C ALA A 189 -15.80 12.26 -4.60
N THR A 190 -16.77 12.40 -3.72
CA THR A 190 -17.94 13.24 -3.94
C THR A 190 -18.09 14.22 -2.79
N ASP A 191 -18.68 15.36 -3.10
CA ASP A 191 -19.03 16.39 -2.12
C ASP A 191 -20.33 17.06 -2.55
N ALA A 192 -21.17 17.42 -1.58
CA ALA A 192 -22.45 18.06 -1.82
C ALA A 192 -22.61 19.34 -0.98
N SER A 193 -22.97 20.42 -1.66
CA SER A 193 -23.29 21.70 -1.03
C SER A 193 -24.80 21.95 -1.00
N ALA A 194 -25.21 23.09 -0.44
CA ALA A 194 -26.60 23.51 -0.46
C ALA A 194 -27.14 23.79 -1.89
N THR A 195 -26.25 24.00 -2.86
CA THR A 195 -26.63 24.47 -4.20
C THR A 195 -26.24 23.52 -5.33
N GLY A 196 -25.25 22.65 -5.11
CA GLY A 196 -24.66 21.80 -6.15
C GLY A 196 -23.95 20.58 -5.58
N ALA A 197 -23.70 19.60 -6.43
CA ALA A 197 -22.94 18.39 -6.14
C ALA A 197 -21.74 18.27 -7.07
N GLY A 198 -20.63 17.73 -6.56
CA GLY A 198 -19.37 17.56 -7.28
C GLY A 198 -18.82 16.15 -7.15
N ALA A 199 -18.05 15.73 -8.15
CA ALA A 199 -17.39 14.44 -8.18
C ALA A 199 -16.01 14.54 -8.83
N VAL A 200 -15.04 13.84 -8.26
CA VAL A 200 -13.68 13.71 -8.77
C VAL A 200 -13.33 12.24 -8.92
N VAL A 201 -12.75 11.88 -10.06
CA VAL A 201 -12.25 10.53 -10.35
C VAL A 201 -10.75 10.58 -10.60
N TRP A 202 -10.00 9.68 -9.97
CA TRP A 202 -8.58 9.48 -10.26
C TRP A 202 -8.41 8.50 -11.41
N ASN A 203 -7.74 8.96 -12.48
CA ASN A 203 -7.45 8.16 -13.66
C ASN A 203 -6.20 7.28 -13.44
N PRO A 204 -6.06 6.15 -14.16
CA PRO A 204 -4.90 5.25 -14.03
C PRO A 204 -3.55 5.89 -14.36
N ASP A 205 -3.54 6.94 -15.18
CA ASP A 205 -2.35 7.72 -15.55
C ASP A 205 -1.92 8.74 -14.47
N GLY A 206 -2.66 8.82 -13.36
CA GLY A 206 -2.41 9.76 -12.26
C GLY A 206 -3.07 11.13 -12.43
N SER A 207 -3.75 11.39 -13.56
CA SER A 207 -4.57 12.59 -13.74
C SER A 207 -5.92 12.48 -13.01
N THR A 208 -6.66 13.59 -12.92
CA THR A 208 -8.00 13.64 -12.33
C THR A 208 -9.03 14.15 -13.32
N SER A 209 -10.23 13.55 -13.29
CA SER A 209 -11.41 14.03 -14.03
C SER A 209 -12.42 14.58 -13.04
N HIS A 210 -13.07 15.69 -13.38
CA HIS A 210 -14.01 16.39 -12.50
C HIS A 210 -15.35 16.58 -13.20
N SER A 211 -16.44 16.48 -12.45
CA SER A 211 -17.79 16.82 -12.92
C SER A 211 -18.58 17.44 -11.78
N ALA A 212 -19.48 18.36 -12.11
CA ALA A 212 -20.33 19.03 -11.13
C ALA A 212 -21.71 19.35 -11.74
N ILE A 213 -22.72 19.43 -10.89
CA ILE A 213 -24.09 19.76 -11.27
C ILE A 213 -24.74 20.66 -10.23
N ASN A 214 -25.61 21.57 -10.69
CA ASN A 214 -26.50 22.30 -9.81
C ASN A 214 -27.63 21.37 -9.33
N LEU A 215 -27.96 21.41 -8.04
CA LEU A 215 -29.06 20.63 -7.49
C LEU A 215 -30.40 21.15 -8.03
N THR A 216 -31.33 20.24 -8.28
CA THR A 216 -32.72 20.60 -8.58
C THR A 216 -33.37 21.24 -7.34
N PRO A 217 -34.43 22.05 -7.50
CA PRO A 217 -35.14 22.65 -6.36
C PRO A 217 -35.59 21.62 -5.31
N GLN A 218 -35.99 20.43 -5.75
CA GLN A 218 -36.36 19.32 -4.89
C GLN A 218 -35.16 18.85 -4.06
N CYS A 219 -34.03 18.57 -4.70
CA CYS A 219 -32.82 18.13 -3.99
C CYS A 219 -32.22 19.21 -3.07
N LYS A 220 -32.44 20.50 -3.35
CA LYS A 220 -32.02 21.60 -2.46
C LYS A 220 -32.79 21.64 -1.14
N ALA A 221 -34.07 21.27 -1.18
CA ALA A 221 -34.97 21.25 -0.02
C ALA A 221 -34.75 20.03 0.89
N GLU A 222 -34.04 19.03 0.40
CA GLU A 222 -33.72 17.81 1.13
C GLU A 222 -32.56 17.97 2.13
N SER A 223 -32.42 16.96 2.99
CA SER A 223 -31.35 16.93 4.01
C SER A 223 -29.94 16.96 3.41
N SER A 224 -28.94 17.36 4.20
CA SER A 224 -27.53 17.25 3.81
C SER A 224 -27.14 15.83 3.41
N THR A 225 -27.56 14.82 4.19
CA THR A 225 -27.31 13.41 3.88
C THR A 225 -27.91 12.97 2.54
N TYR A 226 -29.14 13.41 2.22
CA TYR A 226 -29.73 13.13 0.92
C TYR A 226 -28.88 13.71 -0.22
N ARG A 227 -28.41 14.96 -0.06
CA ARG A 227 -27.58 15.63 -1.08
C ARG A 227 -26.24 14.94 -1.27
N GLU A 228 -25.65 14.39 -0.21
CA GLU A 228 -24.44 13.56 -0.29
C GLU A 228 -24.67 12.26 -1.06
N VAL A 229 -25.77 11.55 -0.77
CA VAL A 229 -26.15 10.34 -1.53
C VAL A 229 -26.44 10.69 -2.99
N TYR A 230 -27.08 11.83 -3.25
CA TYR A 230 -27.30 12.35 -4.60
C TYR A 230 -25.98 12.63 -5.32
N ALA A 231 -24.96 13.17 -4.64
CA ALA A 231 -23.64 13.39 -5.22
C ALA A 231 -22.97 12.08 -5.63
N VAL A 232 -23.11 11.01 -4.83
CA VAL A 232 -22.67 9.65 -5.19
C VAL A 232 -23.40 9.14 -6.43
N TRP A 233 -24.73 9.22 -6.45
CA TRP A 233 -25.53 8.80 -7.61
C TRP A 233 -25.15 9.57 -8.88
N PHE A 234 -25.01 10.89 -8.77
CA PHE A 234 -24.55 11.75 -9.86
C PHE A 234 -23.17 11.34 -10.37
N ALA A 235 -22.21 11.05 -9.47
CA ALA A 235 -20.88 10.58 -9.86
C ALA A 235 -20.95 9.27 -10.64
N LEU A 236 -21.80 8.33 -10.20
CA LEU A 236 -22.01 7.05 -10.88
C LEU A 236 -22.64 7.24 -12.27
N GLN A 237 -23.56 8.20 -12.43
CA GLN A 237 -24.13 8.53 -13.74
C GLN A 237 -23.11 9.21 -14.66
N ALA A 238 -22.40 10.23 -14.16
CA ALA A 238 -21.45 11.02 -14.93
C ALA A 238 -20.25 10.21 -15.44
N PHE A 239 -19.83 9.20 -14.68
CA PHE A 239 -18.64 8.41 -14.98
C PHE A 239 -18.93 6.90 -15.21
N GLY A 240 -20.20 6.49 -15.27
CA GLY A 240 -20.61 5.08 -15.29
C GLY A 240 -19.99 4.24 -16.40
N SER A 241 -19.81 4.80 -17.60
CA SER A 241 -19.14 4.13 -18.73
C SER A 241 -17.67 3.79 -18.44
N ARG A 242 -17.02 4.55 -17.54
CA ARG A 242 -15.63 4.34 -17.12
C ARG A 242 -15.49 3.28 -16.02
N PHE A 243 -16.59 2.90 -15.40
CA PHE A 243 -16.61 1.95 -14.28
C PHE A 243 -16.93 0.51 -14.71
N ASN A 244 -17.08 0.24 -16.02
CA ASN A 244 -17.44 -1.09 -16.50
C ASN A 244 -16.37 -2.14 -16.13
N GLY A 245 -16.76 -3.17 -15.37
CA GLY A 245 -15.87 -4.20 -14.85
C GLY A 245 -14.85 -3.71 -13.80
N ALA A 246 -14.99 -2.49 -13.29
CA ALA A 246 -14.10 -1.89 -12.30
C ALA A 246 -14.68 -2.01 -10.88
N ARG A 247 -13.80 -2.16 -9.89
CA ARG A 247 -14.20 -2.00 -8.48
C ARG A 247 -14.19 -0.51 -8.16
N ILE A 248 -15.31 0.01 -7.67
CA ILE A 248 -15.40 1.43 -7.32
C ILE A 248 -15.12 1.60 -5.82
N VAL A 249 -14.30 2.59 -5.46
CA VAL A 249 -14.12 3.04 -4.08
C VAL A 249 -14.53 4.50 -4.02
N CYS A 250 -15.69 4.76 -3.42
CA CYS A 250 -16.24 6.08 -3.19
C CYS A 250 -15.80 6.61 -1.82
N GLN A 251 -15.21 7.80 -1.80
CA GLN A 251 -14.86 8.54 -0.60
C GLN A 251 -15.91 9.62 -0.36
N VAL A 252 -16.58 9.54 0.78
CA VAL A 252 -17.61 10.48 1.22
C VAL A 252 -17.30 10.84 2.67
N ASP A 253 -17.50 12.10 3.05
CA ASP A 253 -17.21 12.61 4.40
C ASP A 253 -18.43 12.56 5.35
N ASN A 254 -19.63 12.24 4.82
CA ASN A 254 -20.87 12.10 5.59
C ASN A 254 -21.17 10.64 5.98
N LEU A 255 -21.13 10.36 7.29
CA LEU A 255 -21.41 9.04 7.86
C LEU A 255 -22.80 8.48 7.53
N GLY A 256 -23.80 9.35 7.35
CA GLY A 256 -25.15 8.96 6.94
C GLY A 256 -25.19 8.42 5.52
N ALA A 257 -24.44 9.03 4.59
CA ALA A 257 -24.35 8.57 3.21
C ALA A 257 -23.59 7.24 3.10
N VAL A 258 -22.58 7.04 3.97
CA VAL A 258 -21.83 5.77 4.07
C VAL A 258 -22.74 4.61 4.53
N SER A 259 -23.77 4.87 5.34
CA SER A 259 -24.67 3.84 5.88
C SER A 259 -25.73 3.32 4.91
N VAL A 260 -25.88 3.98 3.75
CA VAL A 260 -26.88 3.63 2.71
C VAL A 260 -26.29 2.67 1.65
N GLY A 261 -24.97 2.51 1.63
CA GLY A 261 -24.23 1.71 0.64
C GLY A 261 -23.88 0.29 1.07
#